data_AF-A0A3B8XA40-F1
#
_entry.id   AF-A0A3B8XA40-F1
#
_cell.length_a   1.000
_cell.length_b   1.000
_cell.length_c   1.000
_cell.angle_alpha   90.00
_cell.angle_beta   90.00
_cell.angle_gamma   90.00
#
_symmetry.space_group_name_H-M   'P 1'
#
loop_
_entity.id
_entity.type
_entity.pdbx_description
1 polymer ?
#
loop_
_entity_poly.entity_id
_entity_poly.type
_entity_poly.pdbx_seq_one_letter_code
_entity_poly.pdbx_strand_id
1 'polypeptide(L)'
;MKQAQVKRSRPDIEAAIRGGDWTQAMDGEGVPGHATIAQAIYWRQIYVEILGMEEKVLRRIRQLMAKLSAEARTEVELTNVPVVVAQVEKFRRRLGYWEARVHELNGAVPPMVRRVVLANT
;
A
#
# COMPACT_ATOMS: atom_id res chain seq x y z
N MET A 1 2.58 -29.81 33.61
CA MET A 1 2.11 -28.57 32.95
C MET A 1 3.25 -28.01 32.12
N LYS A 2 3.17 -28.06 30.78
CA LYS A 2 4.18 -27.47 29.88
C LYS A 2 3.70 -26.09 29.46
N GLN A 3 4.40 -25.05 29.91
CA GLN A 3 4.15 -23.69 29.46
C GLN A 3 4.40 -23.62 27.95
N ALA A 4 3.38 -23.19 27.22
CA ALA A 4 3.44 -22.94 25.79
C ALA A 4 4.50 -21.86 25.52
N GLN A 5 5.52 -22.25 24.77
CA GLN A 5 6.59 -21.39 24.32
C GLN A 5 5.97 -20.31 23.43
N VAL A 6 5.93 -19.07 23.94
CA VAL A 6 5.59 -17.89 23.16
C VAL A 6 6.52 -17.87 21.95
N LYS A 7 5.99 -18.18 20.77
CA LYS A 7 6.69 -18.03 19.50
C LYS A 7 7.12 -16.57 19.41
N ARG A 8 8.41 -16.30 19.65
CA ARG A 8 8.99 -14.99 19.33
C ARG A 8 8.84 -14.81 17.82
N SER A 9 7.89 -13.99 17.42
CA SER A 9 7.72 -13.55 16.05
C SER A 9 9.07 -13.12 15.47
N ARG A 10 9.42 -13.65 14.31
CA ARG A 10 10.61 -13.26 13.55
C ARG A 10 10.23 -12.05 12.70
N PRO A 11 10.59 -10.81 13.10
CA PRO A 11 10.07 -9.61 12.46
C PRO A 11 10.51 -9.47 10.99
N ASP A 12 11.63 -10.09 10.64
CA ASP A 12 12.18 -10.18 9.29
C ASP A 12 11.33 -11.04 8.33
N ILE A 13 10.82 -12.17 8.82
CA ILE A 13 9.89 -13.02 8.05
C ILE A 13 8.53 -12.32 7.89
N GLU A 14 8.03 -11.71 8.98
CA GLU A 14 6.79 -10.95 8.93
C GLU A 14 6.90 -9.75 7.99
N ALA A 15 8.05 -9.08 7.93
CA ALA A 15 8.31 -7.99 6.98
C ALA A 15 8.35 -8.48 5.52
N ALA A 16 8.95 -9.65 5.25
CA ALA A 16 8.98 -10.23 3.90
C ALA A 16 7.59 -10.65 3.41
N ILE A 17 6.78 -11.29 4.28
CA ILE A 17 5.39 -11.67 3.98
C ILE A 17 4.52 -10.41 3.77
N ARG A 18 4.59 -9.45 4.70
CA ARG A 18 3.91 -8.15 4.62
C ARG A 18 4.36 -7.34 3.40
N GLY A 19 5.60 -7.51 2.94
CA GLY A 19 6.15 -6.79 1.79
C GLY A 19 5.46 -7.13 0.47
N GLY A 20 4.96 -8.36 0.31
CA GLY A 20 4.30 -8.81 -0.92
C GLY A 20 2.77 -8.82 -0.88
N ASP A 21 2.15 -8.83 0.30
CA ASP A 21 0.69 -8.85 0.42
C ASP A 21 0.09 -7.44 0.29
N TRP A 22 -0.47 -7.16 -0.89
CA TRP A 22 -1.13 -5.89 -1.20
C TRP A 22 -2.50 -5.72 -0.53
N THR A 23 -3.09 -6.80 -0.01
CA THR A 23 -4.37 -6.74 0.70
C THR A 23 -4.21 -6.21 2.12
N GLN A 24 -2.99 -6.28 2.66
CA GLN A 24 -2.67 -5.77 3.99
C GLN A 24 -2.49 -4.25 3.99
N ALA A 25 -3.35 -3.58 4.76
CA ALA A 25 -3.34 -2.15 5.03
C ALA A 25 -2.13 -1.71 5.88
N MET A 26 -1.78 -0.42 5.81
CA MET A 26 -0.88 0.21 6.77
C MET A 26 -1.58 0.43 8.12
N ASP A 27 -0.81 0.48 9.20
CA ASP A 27 -1.34 0.75 10.53
C ASP A 27 -2.05 2.11 10.55
N GLY A 28 -3.29 2.13 11.04
CA GLY A 28 -4.12 3.35 11.09
C GLY A 28 -4.83 3.71 9.78
N GLU A 29 -4.62 2.96 8.69
CA GLU A 29 -5.24 3.26 7.39
C GLU A 29 -6.77 3.20 7.40
N GLY A 30 -7.35 2.31 8.21
CA GLY A 30 -8.79 2.09 8.29
C GLY A 30 -9.35 1.40 7.04
N VAL A 31 -10.69 1.44 6.89
CA VAL A 31 -11.39 0.83 5.76
C VAL A 31 -11.67 1.90 4.70
N PRO A 32 -11.12 1.80 3.46
CA PRO A 32 -11.28 2.85 2.44
C PRO A 32 -12.73 3.23 2.13
N GLY A 33 -13.66 2.26 2.18
CA GLY A 33 -15.09 2.49 1.96
C GLY A 33 -15.76 3.43 2.98
N HIS A 34 -15.18 3.60 4.16
CA HIS A 34 -15.67 4.52 5.21
C HIS A 34 -14.88 5.83 5.27
N ALA A 35 -13.88 6.01 4.41
CA ALA A 35 -13.03 7.19 4.45
C ALA A 35 -13.79 8.44 4.00
N THR A 36 -13.52 9.55 4.69
CA THR A 36 -13.83 10.91 4.23
C THR A 36 -12.91 11.32 3.08
N ILE A 37 -13.26 12.40 2.36
CA ILE A 37 -12.42 12.92 1.28
C ILE A 37 -11.03 13.34 1.78
N ALA A 38 -10.95 13.94 2.97
CA ALA A 38 -9.68 14.35 3.57
C ALA A 38 -8.79 13.14 3.88
N GLN A 39 -9.36 12.06 4.44
CA GLN A 39 -8.63 10.81 4.67
C GLN A 39 -8.18 10.15 3.36
N ALA A 40 -9.02 10.18 2.32
CA ALA A 40 -8.67 9.61 1.03
C ALA A 40 -7.50 10.36 0.37
N ILE A 41 -7.49 11.69 0.44
CA ILE A 41 -6.37 12.52 -0.05
C ILE A 41 -5.11 12.25 0.77
N TYR A 42 -5.23 12.16 2.09
CA TYR A 42 -4.11 11.89 2.99
C TYR A 42 -3.43 10.55 2.68
N TRP A 43 -4.19 9.46 2.63
CA TRP A 43 -3.62 8.14 2.35
C TRP A 43 -3.09 8.02 0.92
N ARG A 44 -3.76 8.62 -0.07
CA ARG A 44 -3.22 8.73 -1.44
C ARG A 44 -1.82 9.35 -1.42
N GLN A 45 -1.64 10.46 -0.70
CA GLN A 45 -0.36 11.16 -0.63
C GLN A 45 0.74 10.30 0.00
N ILE A 46 0.44 9.59 1.10
CA ILE A 46 1.40 8.67 1.73
C ILE A 46 1.82 7.56 0.75
N TYR A 47 0.86 6.95 0.04
CA TYR A 47 1.18 5.89 -0.92
C TYR A 47 2.01 6.41 -2.11
N VAL A 48 1.79 7.65 -2.56
CA VAL A 48 2.64 8.29 -3.58
C VAL A 48 4.08 8.44 -3.09
N GLU A 49 4.28 8.90 -1.86
CA GLU A 49 5.62 9.09 -1.28
C GLU A 49 6.38 7.77 -1.17
N ILE A 50 5.71 6.73 -0.64
CA ILE A 50 6.31 5.41 -0.50
C ILE A 50 6.64 4.82 -1.86
N LEU A 51 5.69 4.83 -2.80
CA LEU A 51 5.90 4.29 -4.15
C LEU A 51 7.08 4.99 -4.84
N GLY A 52 7.15 6.33 -4.74
CA GLY A 52 8.25 7.10 -5.31
C GLY A 52 9.62 6.78 -4.70
N MET A 53 9.68 6.43 -3.41
CA MET A 53 10.90 5.95 -2.74
C MET A 53 11.28 4.54 -3.23
N GLU A 54 10.33 3.60 -3.26
CA GLU A 54 10.58 2.22 -3.68
C GLU A 54 11.03 2.12 -5.14
N GLU A 55 10.44 2.92 -6.03
CA GLU A 55 10.88 2.98 -7.42
C GLU A 55 12.32 3.53 -7.57
N LYS A 56 12.76 4.44 -6.68
CA LYS A 56 14.16 4.89 -6.63
C LYS A 56 15.08 3.76 -6.18
N VAL A 57 14.69 2.99 -5.17
CA VAL A 57 15.43 1.81 -4.69
C VAL A 57 15.59 0.80 -5.81
N LEU A 58 14.51 0.45 -6.51
CA LEU A 58 14.55 -0.50 -7.62
C LEU A 58 15.47 -0.02 -8.76
N ARG A 59 15.38 1.26 -9.14
CA ARG A 59 16.30 1.84 -10.13
C ARG A 59 17.75 1.76 -9.68
N ARG A 60 18.02 2.04 -8.40
CA ARG A 60 19.38 1.99 -7.86
C ARG A 60 19.95 0.58 -7.86
N ILE A 61 19.15 -0.42 -7.49
CA ILE A 61 19.55 -1.84 -7.54
C ILE A 61 19.98 -2.21 -8.96
N ARG A 62 19.17 -1.88 -9.97
CA ARG A 62 19.49 -2.15 -11.39
C ARG A 62 20.80 -1.50 -11.84
N GLN A 63 21.07 -0.26 -11.42
CA GLN A 63 22.34 0.42 -11.71
C GLN A 63 23.55 -0.26 -11.06
N LEU A 64 23.41 -0.76 -9.83
CA LEU A 64 24.47 -1.45 -9.13
C LEU A 64 24.76 -2.83 -9.76
N MET A 65 23.71 -3.55 -10.16
CA MET A 65 23.80 -4.85 -10.82
C MET A 65 24.61 -4.82 -12.12
N ALA A 66 24.60 -3.70 -12.84
CA ALA A 66 25.40 -3.54 -14.06
C ALA A 66 26.90 -3.67 -13.81
N LYS A 67 27.37 -3.46 -12.58
CA LYS A 67 28.78 -3.54 -12.18
C LYS A 67 29.17 -4.87 -11.53
N LEU A 68 28.21 -5.76 -11.28
CA LEU A 68 28.44 -7.06 -10.67
C LEU A 68 28.96 -8.07 -11.70
N SER A 69 29.69 -9.09 -11.21
CA SER A 69 29.96 -10.30 -11.99
C SER A 69 28.65 -11.02 -12.34
N ALA A 70 28.70 -11.94 -13.30
CA ALA A 70 27.51 -12.67 -13.76
C ALA A 70 26.85 -13.47 -12.63
N GLU A 71 27.65 -14.14 -11.79
CA GLU A 71 27.20 -14.96 -10.68
C GLU A 71 26.55 -14.09 -9.60
N ALA A 72 27.18 -12.98 -9.23
CA ALA A 72 26.65 -12.06 -8.23
C ALA A 72 25.38 -11.35 -8.72
N ARG A 73 25.29 -11.00 -10.01
CA ARG A 73 24.08 -10.44 -10.60
C ARG A 73 22.92 -11.44 -10.54
N THR A 74 23.17 -12.69 -10.91
CA THR A 74 22.16 -13.76 -10.90
C THR A 74 21.58 -13.94 -9.49
N GLU A 75 22.43 -13.99 -8.46
CA GLU A 75 21.95 -14.12 -7.08
C GLU A 75 21.05 -12.94 -6.66
N VAL A 76 21.42 -11.71 -7.01
CA VAL A 76 20.63 -10.50 -6.72
C VAL A 76 19.29 -10.50 -7.47
N GLU A 77 19.26 -11.00 -8.71
CA GLU A 77 18.03 -11.18 -9.51
C GLU A 77 17.05 -12.17 -8.88
N LEU A 78 17.57 -13.21 -8.22
CA LEU A 78 16.76 -14.25 -7.60
C LEU A 78 16.25 -13.88 -6.21
N THR A 79 17.01 -13.09 -5.45
CA THR A 79 16.74 -12.85 -4.02
C THR A 79 16.24 -11.46 -3.70
N ASN A 80 16.84 -10.42 -4.29
CA ASN A 80 16.60 -9.03 -3.89
C ASN A 80 15.58 -8.33 -4.80
N VAL A 81 15.77 -8.47 -6.11
CA VAL A 81 14.90 -7.82 -7.11
C VAL A 81 13.42 -8.20 -6.93
N PRO A 82 13.04 -9.47 -6.73
CA PRO A 82 11.64 -9.85 -6.61
C PRO A 82 10.96 -9.23 -5.39
N VAL A 83 11.68 -9.07 -4.28
CA VAL A 83 11.15 -8.46 -3.04
C VAL A 83 10.79 -6.99 -3.29
N VAL A 84 11.70 -6.21 -3.85
CA VAL A 84 11.46 -4.79 -4.13
C VAL A 84 10.38 -4.61 -5.20
N VAL A 85 10.36 -5.46 -6.22
CA VAL A 85 9.27 -5.46 -7.22
C VAL A 85 7.92 -5.74 -6.57
N ALA A 86 7.83 -6.74 -5.70
CA ALA A 86 6.59 -7.06 -4.99
C ALA A 86 6.11 -5.89 -4.13
N GLN A 87 7.02 -5.20 -3.44
CA GLN A 87 6.71 -3.99 -2.66
C GLN A 87 6.19 -2.85 -3.55
N VAL A 88 6.86 -2.58 -4.67
CA VAL A 88 6.43 -1.57 -5.66
C VAL A 88 5.01 -1.88 -6.18
N GLU A 89 4.74 -3.13 -6.59
CA GLU A 89 3.42 -3.52 -7.09
C GLU A 89 2.34 -3.42 -6.00
N LYS A 90 2.67 -3.80 -4.76
CA LYS A 90 1.79 -3.64 -3.61
C LYS A 90 1.36 -2.19 -3.44
N PHE A 91 2.33 -1.27 -3.36
CA PHE A 91 2.04 0.14 -3.15
C PHE A 91 1.32 0.76 -4.34
N ARG A 92 1.64 0.35 -5.56
CA ARG A 92 0.92 0.78 -6.77
C ARG A 92 -0.55 0.36 -6.75
N ARG A 93 -0.85 -0.90 -6.43
CA ARG A 93 -2.24 -1.39 -6.34
C ARG A 93 -3.02 -0.64 -5.26
N ARG A 94 -2.42 -0.44 -4.09
CA ARG A 94 -3.08 0.24 -2.99
C ARG A 94 -3.28 1.73 -3.25
N LEU A 95 -2.32 2.38 -3.92
CA LEU A 95 -2.47 3.75 -4.42
C LEU A 95 -3.67 3.86 -5.37
N GLY A 96 -3.81 2.95 -6.34
CA GLY A 96 -4.95 2.95 -7.25
C GLY A 96 -6.31 2.87 -6.56
N TYR A 97 -6.40 2.14 -5.44
CA TYR A 97 -7.61 2.10 -4.60
C TYR A 97 -7.93 3.47 -3.99
N TRP A 98 -6.92 4.17 -3.48
CA TRP A 98 -7.09 5.50 -2.90
C TRP A 98 -7.35 6.58 -3.94
N GLU A 99 -6.75 6.48 -5.12
CA GLU A 99 -7.04 7.36 -6.26
C GLU A 99 -8.50 7.21 -6.72
N ALA A 100 -8.97 5.97 -6.87
CA ALA A 100 -10.37 5.69 -7.17
C ALA A 100 -11.30 6.28 -6.08
N ARG A 101 -10.94 6.10 -4.81
CA ARG A 101 -11.74 6.62 -3.69
C ARG A 101 -11.80 8.16 -3.67
N VAL A 102 -10.69 8.84 -3.96
CA VAL A 102 -10.69 10.30 -4.11
C VAL A 102 -11.59 10.73 -5.26
N HIS A 103 -11.56 10.02 -6.39
CA HIS A 103 -12.42 10.33 -7.54
C HIS A 103 -13.91 10.15 -7.20
N GLU A 104 -14.30 9.04 -6.57
CA GLU A 104 -15.67 8.78 -6.11
C GLU A 104 -16.21 9.89 -5.19
N LEU A 105 -15.40 10.30 -4.22
CA LEU A 105 -15.79 11.30 -3.22
C LEU A 105 -15.79 12.74 -3.76
N ASN A 106 -14.96 13.04 -4.77
CA ASN A 106 -14.97 14.32 -5.48
C ASN A 106 -16.06 14.42 -6.55
N GLY A 107 -16.58 13.29 -7.04
CA GLY A 107 -17.67 13.22 -8.02
C GLY A 107 -19.08 13.10 -7.42
N ALA A 108 -19.20 12.95 -6.10
CA ALA A 108 -20.49 12.83 -5.42
C ALA A 108 -21.18 14.21 -5.32
N VAL A 109 -22.22 14.42 -6.15
CA VAL A 109 -23.27 15.38 -5.83
C VAL A 109 -23.84 14.98 -4.46
N PRO A 110 -23.89 15.86 -3.45
CA PRO A 110 -24.46 15.52 -2.15
C PRO A 110 -25.90 15.03 -2.34
N PRO A 111 -26.38 14.02 -1.61
CA PRO A 111 -27.79 13.67 -1.66
C PRO A 111 -28.59 14.92 -1.28
N MET A 112 -29.40 15.43 -2.21
CA MET A 112 -30.36 16.49 -1.92
C MET A 112 -31.23 15.99 -0.77
N VAL A 113 -31.06 16.57 0.41
CA VAL A 113 -31.99 16.40 1.52
C VAL A 113 -33.35 16.87 1.00
N ARG A 114 -34.23 15.94 0.64
CA ARG A 114 -35.63 16.25 0.36
C ARG A 114 -36.22 16.77 1.68
N ARG A 115 -36.27 18.09 1.81
CA ARG A 115 -37.06 18.76 2.85
C ARG A 115 -38.51 18.39 2.56
N VAL A 116 -39.04 17.41 3.29
CA VAL A 116 -40.48 17.13 3.32
C VAL A 116 -41.12 18.35 3.95
N VAL A 117 -41.68 19.23 3.12
CA VAL A 117 -42.62 20.25 3.58
C VAL A 117 -43.95 19.53 3.76
N LEU A 118 -44.28 19.19 5.00
CA LEU A 118 -45.65 18.86 5.38
C LEU A 118 -46.47 20.14 5.27
N ALA A 119 -47.22 20.28 4.18
CA ALA A 119 -48.36 21.18 4.11
C ALA A 119 -49.57 20.38 4.60
N ASN A 120 -49.94 20.55 5.86
CA ASN A 120 -51.27 20.14 6.33
C ASN A 120 -52.27 21.23 5.97
N THR A 121 -53.30 20.80 5.26
CA THR A 121 -54.58 21.49 5.04
C THR A 121 -55.44 21.34 6.29
#